data_AF-A0A072NPV6-F1
#
_entry.id   AF-A0A072NPV6-F1
#
_cell.length_a   1.000
_cell.length_b   1.000
_cell.length_c   1.000
_cell.angle_alpha   90.00
_cell.angle_beta   90.00
_cell.angle_gamma   90.00
#
_symmetry.space_group_name_H-M   'P 1'
#
loop_
_entity.id
_entity.type
_entity.pdbx_description
1 polymer ?
#
loop_
_entity_poly.entity_id
_entity_poly.type
_entity_poly.pdbx_seq_one_letter_code
_entity_poly.pdbx_strand_id
1 'polypeptide(L)'
;MHNEDVRWLYDQIPNGTTVLITHENKDFQSIALDHGLNVKLPKIEKVDKKVTILAEKSLYEKPIQYKGYVKAKIAAQTVTAFEETDNGWYHIYTWFGDAWISKGNTVEGQLVKKEMKVALTTVTSLYASPNVTAVTVGSLNPQTVKSFEQIGNWHHIYTWFGDAWVYIE
;
A
#
# COMPACT_ATOMS: atom_id res chain seq x y z
N MET A 1 22.93 -22.55 11.16
CA MET A 1 23.36 -21.15 11.44
C MET A 1 24.59 -21.22 12.31
N HIS A 2 25.62 -20.43 12.04
CA HIS A 2 26.80 -20.39 12.91
C HIS A 2 26.55 -19.42 14.07
N ASN A 3 27.16 -19.66 15.23
CA ASN A 3 26.97 -18.84 16.44
C ASN A 3 27.31 -17.35 16.23
N GLU A 4 28.19 -17.04 15.28
CA GLU A 4 28.58 -15.67 14.95
C GLU A 4 27.45 -14.91 14.22
N ASP A 5 26.59 -15.61 13.47
CA ASP A 5 25.46 -15.04 12.74
C ASP A 5 24.30 -14.61 13.65
N VAL A 6 24.29 -15.09 14.91
CA VAL A 6 23.20 -14.87 15.89
C VAL A 6 23.58 -13.84 16.95
N ARG A 7 24.88 -13.53 17.11
CA ARG A 7 25.37 -12.63 18.18
C ARG A 7 24.77 -11.23 18.11
N TRP A 8 24.66 -10.66 16.91
CA TRP A 8 24.10 -9.32 16.71
C TRP A 8 22.60 -9.24 17.06
N LEU A 9 21.85 -10.35 16.97
CA LEU A 9 20.44 -10.40 17.38
C LEU A 9 20.29 -10.18 18.90
N TYR A 10 21.23 -10.69 19.71
CA TYR A 10 21.17 -10.50 21.16
C TYR A 10 21.34 -9.03 21.57
N ASP A 11 22.13 -8.25 20.83
CA ASP A 11 22.33 -6.82 21.10
C ASP A 11 21.10 -5.96 20.76
N GLN A 12 20.17 -6.48 19.95
CA GLN A 12 18.96 -5.76 19.53
C GLN A 12 17.70 -6.18 20.31
N ILE A 13 17.80 -7.20 21.15
CA ILE A 13 16.66 -7.77 21.88
C ILE A 13 16.65 -7.19 23.31
N PRO A 14 15.55 -6.59 23.79
CA PRO A 14 15.46 -6.09 25.15
C PRO A 14 15.76 -7.16 26.20
N ASN A 15 16.46 -6.79 27.26
CA ASN A 15 16.71 -7.66 28.41
C ASN A 15 15.38 -8.22 28.96
N GLY A 16 15.34 -9.54 29.17
CA GLY A 16 14.14 -10.25 29.63
C GLY A 16 13.20 -10.73 28.52
N THR A 17 13.55 -10.53 27.25
CA THR A 17 12.80 -11.13 26.12
C THR A 17 13.01 -12.64 26.12
N THR A 18 11.91 -13.39 26.16
CA THR A 18 11.93 -14.84 25.99
C THR A 18 12.29 -15.19 24.55
N VAL A 19 13.42 -15.89 24.37
CA VAL A 19 13.84 -16.42 23.06
C VAL A 19 13.54 -17.91 23.03
N LEU A 20 12.87 -18.35 21.96
CA LEU A 20 12.63 -19.77 21.70
C LEU A 20 13.64 -20.25 20.64
N ILE A 21 14.47 -21.23 21.01
CA ILE A 21 15.44 -21.86 20.10
C ILE A 21 15.07 -23.34 20.01
N THR A 22 14.77 -23.81 18.80
CA THR A 22 14.35 -25.19 18.52
C THR A 22 15.05 -25.69 17.27
N HIS A 23 15.19 -27.02 17.18
CA HIS A 23 15.81 -27.71 16.04
C HIS A 23 14.75 -28.48 15.22
N GLU A 24 13.52 -27.96 15.18
CA GLU A 24 12.41 -28.57 14.46
C GLU A 24 12.39 -28.15 12.99
N ASN A 25 12.00 -29.10 12.11
CA ASN A 25 11.75 -28.83 10.70
C ASN A 25 10.27 -28.42 10.48
N LYS A 26 9.85 -27.38 11.19
CA LYS A 26 8.51 -26.77 11.07
C LYS A 26 8.66 -25.30 10.69
N ASP A 27 7.63 -24.74 10.06
CA ASP A 27 7.60 -23.29 9.81
C ASP A 27 7.46 -22.50 11.13
N PHE A 28 7.80 -21.21 11.05
CA PHE A 28 7.78 -20.31 12.20
C PHE A 28 6.41 -20.24 12.91
N GLN A 29 5.30 -20.27 12.17
CA GLN A 29 3.96 -20.15 12.76
C GLN A 29 3.59 -21.41 13.55
N SER A 30 3.90 -22.58 12.98
CA SER A 30 3.70 -23.88 13.63
C SER A 30 4.51 -23.97 14.94
N ILE A 31 5.78 -23.57 14.90
CA ILE A 31 6.63 -23.52 16.10
C ILE A 31 6.06 -22.55 17.15
N ALA A 32 5.65 -21.35 16.73
CA ALA A 32 5.10 -20.38 17.66
C ALA A 32 3.81 -20.91 18.34
N LEU A 33 2.94 -21.55 17.56
CA LEU A 33 1.68 -22.10 18.05
C LEU A 33 1.88 -23.22 19.07
N ASP A 34 2.83 -24.13 18.83
CA ASP A 34 3.20 -25.21 19.78
C ASP A 34 3.64 -24.66 21.15
N HIS A 35 4.18 -23.45 21.16
CA HIS A 35 4.60 -22.74 22.37
C HIS A 35 3.56 -21.72 22.87
N GLY A 36 2.29 -21.84 22.44
CA GLY A 36 1.19 -21.01 22.90
C GLY A 36 1.20 -19.57 22.36
N LEU A 37 2.05 -19.28 21.38
CA LEU A 37 2.14 -17.98 20.72
C LEU A 37 1.33 -18.02 19.42
N ASN A 38 0.17 -17.38 19.41
CA ASN A 38 -0.63 -17.26 18.20
C ASN A 38 -0.09 -16.12 17.32
N VAL A 39 0.75 -16.46 16.35
CA VAL A 39 1.36 -15.49 15.42
C VAL A 39 0.69 -15.61 14.05
N LYS A 40 -0.29 -14.75 13.80
CA LYS A 40 -0.91 -14.62 12.48
C LYS A 40 0.00 -13.77 11.57
N LEU A 41 0.83 -14.42 10.78
CA LEU A 41 1.58 -13.76 9.72
C LEU A 41 0.62 -13.34 8.60
N PRO A 42 0.92 -12.23 7.91
CA PRO A 42 0.17 -11.85 6.72
C PRO A 42 0.30 -12.92 5.65
N LYS A 43 -0.82 -13.24 4.99
CA LYS A 43 -0.80 -14.05 3.78
C LYS A 43 -0.23 -13.20 2.66
N ILE A 44 0.85 -13.66 2.03
CA ILE A 44 1.48 -13.00 0.88
C ILE A 44 0.95 -13.63 -0.40
N GLU A 45 0.49 -12.80 -1.33
CA GLU A 45 0.05 -13.20 -2.66
C GLU A 45 0.90 -12.49 -3.72
N LYS A 46 1.36 -13.25 -4.73
CA LYS A 46 2.09 -12.67 -5.87
C LYS A 46 1.11 -11.94 -6.79
N VAL A 47 1.48 -10.74 -7.20
CA VAL A 47 0.69 -9.89 -8.08
C VAL A 47 1.59 -9.26 -9.14
N ASP A 48 0.98 -8.63 -10.14
CA ASP A 48 1.67 -7.71 -11.06
C ASP A 48 0.72 -6.53 -11.30
N LYS A 49 0.80 -5.54 -10.42
CA LYS A 49 -0.13 -4.40 -10.40
C LYS A 49 0.64 -3.09 -10.46
N LYS A 50 0.17 -2.16 -11.28
CA LYS A 50 0.57 -0.75 -11.16
C LYS A 50 -0.20 -0.14 -10.00
N VAL A 51 0.50 0.57 -9.13
CA VAL A 51 -0.08 1.24 -7.97
C VAL A 51 0.42 2.67 -7.94
N THR A 52 -0.49 3.63 -7.88
CA THR A 52 -0.16 5.05 -7.76
C THR A 52 -0.18 5.47 -6.30
N ILE A 53 0.96 5.96 -5.82
CA ILE A 53 1.14 6.56 -4.50
C ILE A 53 0.71 8.02 -4.57
N LEU A 54 -0.24 8.42 -3.72
CA LEU A 54 -0.85 9.76 -3.76
C LEU A 54 -0.08 10.80 -2.94
N ALA A 55 0.71 10.36 -1.95
CA ALA A 55 1.46 11.20 -1.04
C ALA A 55 2.73 10.49 -0.58
N GLU A 56 3.66 11.22 0.03
CA GLU A 56 4.91 10.63 0.54
C GLU A 56 4.63 9.42 1.45
N LYS A 57 5.37 8.32 1.22
CA LYS A 57 5.30 7.09 2.01
C LYS A 57 6.65 6.66 2.51
N SER A 58 6.65 6.02 3.68
CA SER A 58 7.81 5.30 4.20
C SER A 58 7.96 3.95 3.50
N LEU A 59 9.21 3.58 3.23
CA LEU A 59 9.59 2.30 2.64
C LEU A 59 10.14 1.39 3.74
N TYR A 60 9.53 0.23 3.90
CA TYR A 60 9.80 -0.70 5.00
C TYR A 60 10.46 -1.98 4.49
N GLU A 61 11.30 -2.59 5.32
CA GLU A 61 11.89 -3.90 5.01
C GLU A 61 10.91 -5.06 5.12
N LYS A 62 9.87 -4.91 5.93
CA LYS A 62 8.89 -5.96 6.25
C LYS A 62 7.49 -5.39 6.33
N PRO A 63 6.43 -6.16 6.01
CA PRO A 63 5.03 -5.71 6.06
C PRO A 63 4.47 -5.75 7.50
N ILE A 64 5.16 -5.13 8.46
CA ILE A 64 4.81 -5.16 9.88
C ILE A 64 4.54 -3.75 10.37
N GLN A 65 3.33 -3.54 10.89
CA GLN A 65 2.85 -2.25 11.41
C GLN A 65 3.70 -1.69 12.57
N TYR A 66 4.40 -2.54 13.33
CA TYR A 66 4.98 -2.14 14.62
C TYR A 66 6.49 -2.00 14.70
N LYS A 67 7.31 -2.53 13.77
CA LYS A 67 8.78 -2.37 13.77
C LYS A 67 9.42 -2.69 12.41
N GLY A 68 8.93 -2.12 11.30
CA GLY A 68 9.70 -2.12 10.06
C GLY A 68 10.78 -1.03 10.12
N TYR A 69 12.04 -1.38 9.85
CA TYR A 69 13.08 -0.37 9.66
C TYR A 69 12.71 0.47 8.44
N VAL A 70 12.61 1.78 8.62
CA VAL A 70 12.34 2.72 7.52
C VAL A 70 13.66 2.90 6.77
N LYS A 71 13.78 2.29 5.60
CA LYS A 71 14.98 2.41 4.77
C LYS A 71 15.07 3.78 4.10
N ALA A 72 13.93 4.31 3.68
CA ALA A 72 13.82 5.57 2.95
C ALA A 72 12.35 6.03 2.88
N LYS A 73 12.12 7.13 2.15
CA LYS A 73 10.79 7.59 1.78
C LYS A 73 10.67 7.67 0.27
N ILE A 74 9.44 7.52 -0.23
CA ILE A 74 9.06 7.61 -1.64
C ILE A 74 8.01 8.71 -1.80
N ALA A 75 8.24 9.64 -2.73
CA ALA A 75 7.25 10.66 -3.07
C ALA A 75 6.07 10.06 -3.86
N ALA A 76 5.04 10.87 -4.13
CA ALA A 76 3.91 10.46 -4.97
C ALA A 76 4.39 10.08 -6.37
N GLN A 77 4.17 8.82 -6.77
CA GLN A 77 4.49 8.28 -8.10
C GLN A 77 3.79 6.94 -8.33
N THR A 78 3.76 6.48 -9.58
CA THR A 78 3.32 5.13 -9.91
C THR A 78 4.48 4.14 -9.75
N VAL A 79 4.23 3.03 -9.06
CA VAL A 79 5.16 1.91 -8.84
C VAL A 79 4.54 0.59 -9.32
N THR A 80 5.36 -0.44 -9.47
CA THR A 80 4.88 -1.81 -9.68
C THR A 80 4.94 -2.56 -8.36
N ALA A 81 3.80 -3.10 -7.93
CA ALA A 81 3.69 -4.06 -6.84
C ALA A 81 3.78 -5.48 -7.42
N PHE A 82 4.65 -6.31 -6.81
CA PHE A 82 4.84 -7.70 -7.21
C PHE A 82 4.34 -8.70 -6.15
N GLU A 83 4.08 -8.24 -4.92
CA GLU A 83 3.35 -8.99 -3.89
C GLU A 83 2.40 -8.07 -3.13
N GLU A 84 1.37 -8.66 -2.53
CA GLU A 84 0.49 -7.97 -1.59
C GLU A 84 0.13 -8.85 -0.40
N THR A 85 -0.26 -8.21 0.70
CA THR A 85 -0.73 -8.91 1.89
C THR A 85 -2.20 -8.68 2.19
N ASP A 86 -2.81 -9.67 2.84
CA ASP A 86 -4.16 -9.60 3.39
C ASP A 86 -4.32 -8.56 4.52
N ASN A 87 -3.21 -8.17 5.15
CA ASN A 87 -3.17 -7.11 6.17
C ASN A 87 -2.83 -5.71 5.61
N GLY A 88 -2.88 -5.51 4.30
CA GLY A 88 -2.86 -4.18 3.70
C GLY A 88 -1.47 -3.62 3.39
N TRP A 89 -0.59 -4.43 2.81
CA TRP A 89 0.72 -4.00 2.30
C TRP A 89 0.92 -4.39 0.83
N TYR A 90 1.73 -3.61 0.12
CA TYR A 90 2.30 -3.94 -1.18
C TYR A 90 3.81 -4.09 -1.07
N HIS A 91 4.36 -5.08 -1.76
CA HIS A 91 5.78 -5.24 -1.99
C HIS A 91 6.11 -4.67 -3.37
N ILE A 92 7.01 -3.69 -3.43
CA ILE A 92 7.28 -2.91 -4.64
C ILE A 92 8.77 -2.90 -4.96
N TYR A 93 9.10 -2.72 -6.24
CA TYR A 93 10.48 -2.43 -6.66
C TYR A 93 10.79 -0.95 -6.43
N THR A 94 11.97 -0.66 -5.86
CA THR A 94 12.47 0.72 -5.67
C THR A 94 13.92 0.85 -6.15
N TRP A 95 14.45 2.07 -6.14
CA TRP A 95 15.81 2.36 -6.63
C TRP A 95 16.94 1.80 -5.74
N PHE A 96 16.65 1.40 -4.49
CA PHE A 96 17.64 0.81 -3.57
C PHE A 96 17.35 -0.66 -3.24
N GLY A 97 16.44 -1.29 -3.99
CA GLY A 97 15.97 -2.66 -3.76
C GLY A 97 14.45 -2.72 -3.56
N ASP A 98 13.94 -3.89 -3.27
CA ASP A 98 12.54 -4.07 -2.91
C ASP A 98 12.21 -3.45 -1.54
N ALA A 99 10.96 -3.03 -1.38
CA ALA A 99 10.44 -2.50 -0.12
C ALA A 99 8.93 -2.67 -0.01
N TRP A 100 8.46 -2.71 1.22
CA TRP A 100 7.04 -2.77 1.56
C TRP A 100 6.47 -1.36 1.80
N ILE A 101 5.27 -1.12 1.31
CA ILE A 101 4.46 0.08 1.58
C ILE A 101 3.07 -0.32 2.06
N SER A 102 2.45 0.46 2.94
CA SER A 102 1.05 0.24 3.32
C SER A 102 0.11 0.55 2.15
N LYS A 103 -1.08 -0.05 2.10
CA LYS A 103 -2.09 0.22 1.04
C LYS A 103 -2.87 1.53 1.21
N GLY A 104 -2.80 2.18 2.37
CA GLY A 104 -3.47 3.47 2.59
C GLY A 104 -2.86 4.57 1.73
N ASN A 105 -3.61 5.53 1.19
CA ASN A 105 -3.12 6.58 0.28
C ASN A 105 -2.45 6.03 -1.00
N THR A 106 -2.93 4.90 -1.50
CA THR A 106 -2.59 4.37 -2.83
C THR A 106 -3.84 4.01 -3.60
N VAL A 107 -3.74 4.05 -4.93
CA VAL A 107 -4.79 3.64 -5.85
C VAL A 107 -4.21 2.66 -6.84
N GLU A 108 -4.89 1.54 -7.07
CA GLU A 108 -4.51 0.60 -8.12
C GLU A 108 -4.73 1.24 -9.50
N GLY A 109 -3.71 1.16 -10.36
CA GLY A 109 -3.66 1.83 -11.65
C GLY A 109 -2.47 2.77 -11.78
N GLN A 110 -2.18 3.12 -13.03
CA GLN A 110 -1.16 4.11 -13.37
C GLN A 110 -1.79 5.49 -13.50
N LEU A 111 -1.10 6.51 -12.96
CA LEU A 111 -1.46 7.90 -13.21
C LEU A 111 -1.14 8.27 -14.66
N VAL A 112 -2.17 8.62 -15.41
CA VAL A 112 -2.06 9.08 -16.79
C VAL A 112 -2.50 10.52 -16.85
N LYS A 113 -1.56 11.43 -17.14
CA LYS A 113 -1.85 12.84 -17.38
C LYS A 113 -2.28 13.03 -18.83
N LYS A 114 -3.58 13.18 -19.05
CA LYS A 114 -4.17 13.33 -20.37
C LYS A 114 -5.49 14.09 -20.26
N GLU A 115 -5.62 15.13 -21.08
CA GLU A 115 -6.89 15.81 -21.24
C GLU A 115 -7.88 14.95 -22.04
N MET A 116 -9.07 14.75 -21.50
CA MET A 116 -10.17 14.08 -22.19
C MET A 116 -11.53 14.58 -21.74
N LYS A 117 -12.53 14.46 -22.63
CA LYS A 117 -13.93 14.69 -22.28
C LYS A 117 -14.54 13.39 -21.75
N VAL A 118 -15.24 13.49 -20.64
CA VAL A 118 -15.84 12.34 -19.96
C VAL A 118 -17.32 12.60 -19.75
N ALA A 119 -18.17 11.69 -20.18
CA ALA A 119 -19.62 11.80 -20.03
C ALA A 119 -20.06 11.17 -18.71
N LEU A 120 -20.61 11.97 -17.81
CA LEU A 120 -21.29 11.52 -16.60
C LEU A 120 -22.76 11.27 -16.96
N THR A 121 -23.20 10.02 -16.90
CA THR A 121 -24.57 9.62 -17.31
C THR A 121 -25.55 9.59 -16.15
N THR A 122 -25.05 9.59 -14.91
CA THR A 122 -25.81 9.58 -13.67
C THR A 122 -25.34 10.70 -12.74
N VAL A 123 -26.06 10.91 -11.63
CA VAL A 123 -25.59 11.81 -10.58
C VAL A 123 -24.31 11.22 -9.99
N THR A 124 -23.20 11.93 -10.16
CA THR A 124 -21.85 11.45 -9.83
C THR A 124 -21.28 12.23 -8.64
N SER A 125 -20.81 11.51 -7.61
CA SER A 125 -20.16 12.10 -6.45
C SER A 125 -18.77 12.66 -6.80
N LEU A 126 -18.43 13.79 -6.18
CA LEU A 126 -17.12 14.44 -6.26
C LEU A 126 -16.34 14.12 -4.99
N TYR A 127 -15.10 13.65 -5.14
CA TYR A 127 -14.23 13.23 -4.04
C TYR A 127 -12.97 14.10 -3.94
N ALA A 128 -12.50 14.37 -2.72
CA ALA A 128 -11.25 15.10 -2.49
C ALA A 128 -9.98 14.31 -2.87
N SER A 129 -10.09 12.99 -2.99
CA SER A 129 -8.99 12.10 -3.40
C SER A 129 -9.57 10.87 -4.11
N PRO A 130 -8.79 10.16 -4.94
CA PRO A 130 -9.26 9.01 -5.72
C PRO A 130 -9.47 7.76 -4.86
N ASN A 131 -10.37 7.85 -3.88
CA ASN A 131 -10.78 6.79 -2.98
C ASN A 131 -12.28 6.95 -2.69
N VAL A 132 -13.07 5.89 -2.85
CA VAL A 132 -14.53 5.95 -2.68
C VAL A 132 -14.94 6.20 -1.23
N THR A 133 -14.06 5.93 -0.26
CA THR A 133 -14.25 6.28 1.15
C THR A 133 -13.70 7.65 1.50
N ALA A 134 -13.18 8.41 0.52
CA ALA A 134 -12.72 9.77 0.75
C ALA A 134 -13.89 10.71 1.02
N VAL A 135 -13.54 11.90 1.53
CA VAL A 135 -14.51 12.98 1.75
C VAL A 135 -15.19 13.34 0.43
N THR A 136 -16.51 13.20 0.39
CA THR A 136 -17.35 13.72 -0.68
C THR A 136 -17.43 15.24 -0.55
N VAL A 137 -17.00 15.96 -1.58
CA VAL A 137 -16.98 17.43 -1.62
C VAL A 137 -18.16 18.02 -2.41
N GLY A 138 -18.95 17.18 -3.08
CA GLY A 138 -20.13 17.60 -3.82
C GLY A 138 -20.65 16.51 -4.76
N SER A 139 -21.52 16.90 -5.69
CA SER A 139 -22.02 16.02 -6.75
C SER A 139 -22.30 16.80 -8.03
N LEU A 140 -22.28 16.09 -9.15
CA LEU A 140 -22.64 16.60 -10.47
C LEU A 140 -23.84 15.84 -11.02
N ASN A 141 -24.82 16.57 -11.56
CA ASN A 141 -25.83 15.98 -12.43
C ASN A 141 -25.19 15.51 -13.75
N PRO A 142 -25.85 14.59 -14.49
CA PRO A 142 -25.36 14.08 -15.76
C PRO A 142 -24.93 15.18 -16.72
N GLN A 143 -23.66 15.16 -17.14
CA GLN A 143 -23.06 16.16 -18.02
C GLN A 143 -21.72 15.67 -18.58
N THR A 144 -21.19 16.33 -19.60
CA THR A 144 -19.81 16.09 -20.06
C THR A 144 -18.84 17.02 -19.35
N VAL A 145 -17.83 16.45 -18.70
CA VAL A 145 -16.77 17.18 -17.98
C VAL A 145 -15.42 17.00 -18.66
N LYS A 146 -14.45 17.86 -18.31
CA LYS A 146 -13.06 17.72 -18.75
C LYS A 146 -12.24 17.08 -17.63
N SER A 147 -11.64 15.94 -17.92
CA SER A 147 -10.63 15.31 -17.07
C SER A 147 -9.23 15.65 -17.58
N PHE A 148 -8.29 15.89 -16.67
CA PHE A 148 -6.89 16.21 -17.01
C PHE A 148 -5.91 15.12 -16.58
N GLU A 149 -6.30 14.23 -15.67
CA GLU A 149 -5.56 13.02 -15.35
C GLU A 149 -6.50 11.90 -14.85
N GLN A 150 -6.02 10.66 -14.94
CA GLN A 150 -6.79 9.46 -14.61
C GLN A 150 -5.92 8.42 -13.90
N ILE A 151 -6.51 7.67 -12.96
CA ILE A 151 -5.92 6.47 -12.33
C ILE A 151 -6.98 5.37 -12.35
N GLY A 152 -6.85 4.39 -13.24
CA GLY A 152 -7.91 3.37 -13.40
C GLY A 152 -9.25 4.03 -13.71
N ASN A 153 -10.28 3.77 -12.91
CA ASN A 153 -11.62 4.34 -13.05
C ASN A 153 -11.79 5.74 -12.43
N TRP A 154 -10.73 6.27 -11.83
CA TRP A 154 -10.74 7.60 -11.23
C TRP A 154 -10.30 8.66 -12.23
N HIS A 155 -11.12 9.68 -12.41
CA HIS A 155 -10.82 10.83 -13.25
C HIS A 155 -10.72 12.09 -12.39
N HIS A 156 -9.63 12.83 -12.55
CA HIS A 156 -9.45 14.13 -11.94
C HIS A 156 -9.99 15.19 -12.91
N ILE A 157 -10.93 16.01 -12.44
CA ILE A 157 -11.66 16.97 -13.26
C ILE A 157 -11.59 18.38 -12.66
N TYR A 158 -11.74 19.39 -13.53
CA TYR A 158 -11.97 20.76 -13.08
C TYR A 158 -13.44 20.97 -12.73
N THR A 159 -13.71 21.63 -11.60
CA THR A 159 -15.06 22.07 -11.20
C THR A 159 -15.06 23.57 -10.85
N TRP A 160 -16.23 24.15 -10.59
CA TRP A 160 -16.36 25.58 -10.26
C TRP A 160 -15.81 25.96 -8.87
N PHE A 161 -15.56 24.98 -7.99
CA PHE A 161 -15.11 25.21 -6.62
C PHE A 161 -13.72 24.61 -6.32
N GLY A 162 -13.03 24.12 -7.35
CA GLY A 162 -11.74 23.42 -7.24
C GLY A 162 -11.68 22.18 -8.11
N ASP A 163 -10.52 21.54 -8.19
CA ASP A 163 -10.42 20.20 -8.76
C ASP A 163 -11.05 19.14 -7.84
N ALA A 164 -11.54 18.05 -8.44
CA ALA A 164 -12.12 16.93 -7.72
C ALA A 164 -11.99 15.63 -8.50
N TRP A 165 -12.00 14.51 -7.79
CA TRP A 165 -11.99 13.18 -8.37
C TRP A 165 -13.40 12.66 -8.56
N VAL A 166 -13.66 12.00 -9.68
CA VAL A 166 -14.89 11.24 -9.94
C VAL A 166 -14.54 9.81 -10.26
N TYR A 167 -15.38 8.89 -9.79
CA TYR A 167 -15.28 7.46 -10.11
C TYR A 167 -16.29 7.12 -11.20
N ILE A 168 -15.82 6.45 -12.26
CA ILE A 168 -16.63 6.11 -13.43
C ILE A 168 -16.40 4.64 -13.75
N GLU A 169 -17.46 3.86 -13.70
CA GLU A 169 -17.47 2.42 -14.06
C GLU A 169 -17.58 2.18 -15.56
#